data_AF-A0A841FLB4-F1
#
_entry.id   AF-A0A841FLB4-F1
#
_cell.length_a   1.000
_cell.length_b   1.000
_cell.length_c   1.000
_cell.angle_alpha   90.00
_cell.angle_beta   90.00
_cell.angle_gamma   90.00
#
_symmetry.space_group_name_H-M   'P 1'
#
loop_
_entity.id
_entity.type
_entity.pdbx_description
1 polymer ?
#
loop_
_entity_poly.entity_id
_entity_poly.type
_entity_poly.pdbx_seq_one_letter_code
_entity_poly.pdbx_strand_id
1 'polypeptide(L)'
;MATTDPRESEPAAPKSILARARTVIARPWIVNTLRILFIAAVLAAVAYTVVSSWKDIRDYLFDLAWQSVLLAFVAAFAGMAANIMAWRSIVTQLDSPVTITTAARITLLGNLAKYLPGSVWSYVAQMELGKRAGIPRARAFIASLIAVGLSTTASLLLGALAIPALAASDEGKPFVPIIIALIPIALTCAHPKILTRLVELFLKIVRKPPLGHAITWRTVNTATAWSAIAYVCFGVHLWLLANAAATPGVEGLFRSIGAFALAMTCGMLVIVVPSGIGVRDAVIATALTPYVGFGTAAGIAVVSRLVFTLADLIAAGAAGASAFTEMRHHRPATKDA
;
A
#
# COMPACT_ATOMS: atom_id res chain seq x y z
N MET A 1 -62.57 -20.63 -37.11
CA MET A 1 -62.06 -19.25 -37.06
C MET A 1 -61.60 -19.02 -35.63
N ALA A 2 -60.29 -19.04 -35.42
CA ALA A 2 -59.65 -19.10 -34.11
C ALA A 2 -59.32 -17.68 -33.62
N THR A 3 -59.72 -17.35 -32.39
CA THR A 3 -59.28 -16.15 -31.67
C THR A 3 -59.15 -16.50 -30.19
N THR A 4 -57.99 -17.05 -29.82
CA THR A 4 -57.56 -17.15 -28.42
C THR A 4 -56.69 -15.94 -28.10
N ASP A 5 -57.17 -15.12 -27.17
CA ASP A 5 -56.50 -13.98 -26.55
C ASP A 5 -55.24 -14.45 -25.78
N PRO A 6 -54.03 -13.94 -26.08
CA PRO A 6 -52.79 -14.38 -25.45
C PRO A 6 -52.38 -13.49 -24.26
N ARG A 7 -53.32 -13.14 -23.38
CA ARG A 7 -53.02 -12.41 -22.14
C ARG A 7 -53.74 -13.01 -20.94
N GLU A 8 -53.22 -14.12 -20.40
CA GLU A 8 -53.21 -14.37 -18.95
C GLU A 8 -52.46 -15.65 -18.61
N SER A 9 -51.80 -15.65 -17.44
CA SER A 9 -50.98 -16.71 -16.82
C SER A 9 -49.48 -16.74 -17.16
N GLU A 10 -48.79 -15.63 -16.90
CA GLU A 10 -47.35 -15.68 -16.61
C GLU A 10 -47.16 -15.98 -15.11
N PRO A 11 -46.55 -17.12 -14.70
CA PRO A 11 -46.36 -17.44 -13.29
C PRO A 11 -45.36 -16.46 -12.67
N ALA A 12 -45.83 -15.68 -11.69
CA ALA A 12 -45.01 -14.75 -10.92
C ALA A 12 -43.79 -15.45 -10.31
N ALA A 13 -42.60 -15.06 -10.74
CA ALA A 13 -41.34 -15.55 -10.20
C ALA A 13 -41.31 -15.40 -8.66
N PRO A 14 -40.87 -16.41 -7.88
CA PRO A 14 -40.95 -16.35 -6.43
C PRO A 14 -40.05 -15.24 -5.87
N LYS A 15 -40.68 -14.16 -5.36
CA LYS A 15 -40.03 -13.07 -4.60
C LYS A 15 -39.20 -13.57 -3.40
N SER A 16 -39.32 -14.86 -3.04
CA SER A 16 -38.67 -15.52 -1.91
C SER A 16 -37.20 -15.89 -2.14
N ILE A 17 -36.74 -16.11 -3.37
CA ILE A 17 -35.33 -16.48 -3.65
C ILE A 17 -34.42 -15.25 -3.56
N LEU A 18 -34.87 -14.10 -4.09
CA LEU A 18 -34.15 -12.82 -3.99
C LEU A 18 -34.15 -12.24 -2.56
N ALA A 19 -35.16 -12.58 -1.74
CA ALA A 19 -35.20 -12.22 -0.32
C ALA A 19 -34.23 -13.05 0.53
N ARG A 20 -34.08 -14.35 0.25
CA ARG A 20 -33.12 -15.24 0.93
C ARG A 20 -31.66 -15.01 0.52
N ALA A 21 -31.41 -14.48 -0.68
CA ALA A 21 -30.05 -14.14 -1.10
C ALA A 21 -29.46 -12.91 -0.37
N ARG A 22 -30.28 -12.08 0.28
CA ARG A 22 -29.82 -10.94 1.09
C ARG A 22 -29.43 -11.29 2.54
N THR A 23 -29.68 -12.52 2.99
CA THR A 23 -29.45 -12.93 4.40
C THR A 23 -28.13 -13.63 4.68
N VAL A 24 -27.20 -13.66 3.72
CA VAL A 24 -25.78 -14.01 3.97
C VAL A 24 -24.92 -12.74 4.03
N ILE A 25 -25.48 -11.64 4.54
CA ILE A 25 -24.70 -10.49 4.97
C ILE A 25 -24.33 -10.76 6.42
N ALA A 26 -23.07 -11.16 6.64
CA ALA A 26 -22.51 -11.29 7.98
C ALA A 26 -22.88 -10.04 8.79
N ARG A 27 -23.66 -10.28 9.85
CA ARG A 27 -24.21 -9.32 10.80
C ARG A 27 -23.11 -8.26 11.11
N PRO A 28 -23.28 -6.97 10.80
CA PRO A 28 -22.19 -5.98 10.80
C PRO A 28 -21.47 -5.85 12.16
N TRP A 29 -22.17 -6.11 13.27
CA TRP A 29 -21.58 -6.23 14.60
C TRP A 29 -20.62 -7.42 14.76
N ILE A 30 -20.88 -8.60 14.17
CA ILE A 30 -19.98 -9.76 14.24
C ILE A 30 -18.68 -9.46 13.48
N VAL A 31 -18.79 -8.86 12.30
CA VAL A 31 -17.63 -8.43 11.51
C VAL A 31 -16.84 -7.37 12.27
N ASN A 32 -17.51 -6.42 12.93
CA ASN A 32 -16.85 -5.38 13.70
C ASN A 32 -16.21 -5.92 15.00
N THR A 33 -16.85 -6.88 15.68
CA THR A 33 -16.32 -7.54 16.88
C THR A 33 -15.13 -8.42 16.55
N LEU A 34 -15.19 -9.25 15.49
CA LEU A 34 -14.06 -10.03 15.01
C LEU A 34 -12.89 -9.14 14.59
N ARG A 35 -13.17 -7.99 13.97
CA ARG A 35 -12.19 -6.97 13.59
C ARG A 35 -11.54 -6.31 14.80
N ILE A 36 -12.30 -5.93 15.82
CA ILE A 36 -11.76 -5.38 17.07
C ILE A 36 -10.91 -6.43 17.79
N LEU A 37 -11.40 -7.68 17.90
CA LEU A 37 -10.66 -8.81 18.46
C LEU A 37 -9.37 -9.08 17.70
N PHE A 38 -9.39 -9.05 16.37
CA PHE A 38 -8.20 -9.25 15.54
C PHE A 38 -7.19 -8.11 15.75
N ILE A 39 -7.63 -6.85 15.70
CA ILE A 39 -6.75 -5.69 15.97
C ILE A 39 -6.17 -5.78 17.39
N ALA A 40 -6.98 -6.12 18.39
CA ALA A 40 -6.55 -6.31 19.77
C ALA A 40 -5.56 -7.47 19.90
N ALA A 41 -5.79 -8.60 19.22
CA ALA A 41 -4.90 -9.76 19.22
C ALA A 41 -3.54 -9.43 18.58
N VAL A 42 -3.52 -8.69 17.46
CA VAL A 42 -2.26 -8.26 16.85
C VAL A 42 -1.55 -7.23 17.72
N LEU A 43 -2.26 -6.25 18.29
CA LEU A 43 -1.67 -5.30 19.25
C LEU A 43 -1.12 -6.01 20.48
N ALA A 44 -1.81 -7.02 21.00
CA ALA A 44 -1.36 -7.85 22.12
C ALA A 44 -0.13 -8.69 21.74
N ALA A 45 -0.09 -9.27 20.54
CA ALA A 45 1.08 -10.01 20.05
C ALA A 45 2.30 -9.09 19.88
N VAL A 46 2.11 -7.88 19.35
CA VAL A 46 3.16 -6.87 19.24
C VAL A 46 3.61 -6.43 20.62
N ALA A 47 2.70 -6.11 21.54
CA ALA A 47 3.02 -5.70 22.90
C ALA A 47 3.75 -6.81 23.67
N TYR A 48 3.28 -8.06 23.55
CA TYR A 48 3.93 -9.24 24.13
C TYR A 48 5.36 -9.38 23.61
N THR A 49 5.55 -9.28 22.29
CA THR A 49 6.90 -9.38 21.66
C THR A 49 7.82 -8.26 22.12
N VAL A 50 7.31 -7.03 22.21
CA VAL A 50 8.06 -5.87 22.70
C VAL A 50 8.45 -6.05 24.16
N VAL A 51 7.55 -6.57 25.01
CA VAL A 51 7.82 -6.81 26.43
C VAL A 51 8.77 -7.99 26.62
N SER A 52 8.58 -9.09 25.89
CA SER A 52 9.40 -10.31 26.00
C SER A 52 10.83 -10.10 25.52
N SER A 53 11.02 -9.24 24.52
CA SER A 53 12.34 -8.91 23.94
C SER A 53 12.79 -7.50 24.31
N TRP A 54 12.19 -6.88 25.34
CA TRP A 54 12.47 -5.49 25.70
C TRP A 54 13.94 -5.25 26.02
N LYS A 55 14.60 -6.21 26.68
CA LYS A 55 16.01 -6.11 27.01
C LYS A 55 16.88 -6.07 25.75
N ASP A 56 16.66 -7.00 24.83
CA ASP A 56 17.41 -7.07 23.56
C ASP A 56 17.13 -5.86 22.66
N ILE A 57 15.87 -5.39 22.61
CA ILE A 57 15.48 -4.19 21.87
C ILE A 57 16.13 -2.94 22.47
N ARG A 58 16.13 -2.83 23.79
CA ARG A 58 16.72 -1.70 24.52
C ARG A 58 18.22 -1.63 24.25
N ASP A 59 18.93 -2.74 24.44
CA ASP A 59 20.37 -2.80 24.26
C ASP A 59 20.74 -2.52 22.79
N TYR A 60 19.98 -3.05 21.83
CA TYR A 60 20.14 -2.73 20.40
C TYR A 60 19.90 -1.26 20.07
N LEU A 61 18.88 -0.63 20.66
CA LEU A 61 18.59 0.80 20.45
C LEU A 61 19.69 1.71 21.00
N PHE A 62 20.37 1.32 22.08
CA PHE A 62 21.50 2.07 22.64
C PHE A 62 22.78 1.91 21.82
N ASP A 63 22.97 0.76 21.17
CA ASP A 63 24.10 0.54 20.24
C ASP A 63 23.85 1.14 18.85
N LEU A 64 22.61 1.54 18.54
CA LEU A 64 22.27 2.12 17.25
C LEU A 64 22.82 3.54 17.11
N ALA A 65 23.74 3.73 16.17
CA ALA A 65 24.24 5.04 15.80
C ALA A 65 23.07 5.96 15.38
N TRP A 66 22.94 7.12 16.03
CA TRP A 66 21.88 8.10 15.74
C TRP A 66 21.89 8.55 14.27
N GLN A 67 23.06 8.52 13.62
CA GLN A 67 23.24 8.81 12.20
C GLN A 67 22.49 7.80 11.32
N SER A 68 22.52 6.51 11.67
CA SER A 68 21.80 5.47 10.93
C SER A 68 20.29 5.67 11.02
N VAL A 69 19.79 6.07 12.20
CA VAL A 69 18.37 6.40 12.40
C VAL A 69 17.99 7.62 11.56
N LEU A 70 18.78 8.68 11.59
CA LEU A 70 18.53 9.89 10.81
C LEU A 70 18.52 9.60 9.30
N LEU A 71 19.52 8.86 8.80
CA LEU A 71 19.58 8.45 7.40
C LEU A 71 18.42 7.51 7.02
N ALA A 72 17.95 6.66 7.95
CA ALA A 72 16.77 5.83 7.73
C ALA A 72 15.50 6.67 7.58
N PHE A 73 15.35 7.76 8.36
CA PHE A 73 14.28 8.73 8.15
C PHE A 73 14.37 9.41 6.79
N VAL A 74 15.56 9.88 6.39
CA VAL A 74 15.78 10.51 5.07
C VAL A 74 15.42 9.53 3.94
N ALA A 75 15.86 8.27 4.05
CA ALA A 75 15.53 7.23 3.08
C ALA A 75 14.01 6.94 3.05
N ALA A 76 13.34 6.90 4.20
CA ALA A 76 11.89 6.76 4.26
C ALA A 76 11.15 7.93 3.58
N PHE A 77 11.55 9.17 3.84
CA PHE A 77 10.98 10.35 3.18
C PHE A 77 11.23 10.36 1.68
N ALA A 78 12.44 9.99 1.24
CA ALA A 78 12.76 9.86 -0.18
C ALA A 78 11.88 8.81 -0.86
N GLY A 79 11.64 7.67 -0.20
CA GLY A 79 10.73 6.64 -0.71
C GLY A 79 9.28 7.10 -0.77
N MET A 80 8.81 7.87 0.22
CA MET A 80 7.48 8.48 0.20
C MET A 80 7.34 9.49 -0.95
N ALA A 81 8.36 10.33 -1.16
CA ALA A 81 8.40 11.28 -2.28
C ALA A 81 8.36 10.57 -3.64
N ALA A 82 9.12 9.49 -3.80
CA ALA A 82 9.09 8.65 -4.99
C ALA A 82 7.70 8.02 -5.22
N ASN A 83 7.03 7.58 -4.15
CA ASN A 83 5.66 7.03 -4.23
C ASN A 83 4.65 8.11 -4.69
N ILE A 84 4.76 9.34 -4.16
CA ILE A 84 3.96 10.49 -4.62
C ILE A 84 4.18 10.73 -6.12
N MET A 85 5.43 10.67 -6.59
CA MET A 85 5.77 10.84 -8.00
C MET A 85 5.23 9.70 -8.88
N ALA A 86 5.21 8.45 -8.38
CA ALA A 86 4.60 7.32 -9.06
C ALA A 86 3.11 7.59 -9.31
N TRP A 87 2.36 7.95 -8.28
CA TRP A 87 0.94 8.27 -8.40
C TRP A 87 0.69 9.50 -9.29
N ARG A 88 1.45 10.58 -9.05
CA ARG A 88 1.35 11.82 -9.84
C ARG A 88 1.55 11.54 -11.33
N SER A 89 2.55 10.74 -11.69
CA SER A 89 2.88 10.46 -13.09
C SER A 89 1.70 9.82 -13.83
N ILE A 90 0.96 8.93 -13.16
CA ILE A 90 -0.25 8.29 -13.69
C ILE A 90 -1.37 9.32 -13.86
N VAL A 91 -1.65 10.12 -12.83
CA VAL A 91 -2.73 11.13 -12.87
C VAL A 91 -2.49 12.18 -13.96
N THR A 92 -1.25 12.69 -14.09
CA THR A 92 -0.88 13.63 -15.15
C THR A 92 -1.07 13.05 -16.55
N GLN A 93 -0.83 11.75 -16.72
CA GLN A 93 -0.99 11.07 -18.00
C GLN A 93 -2.45 10.69 -18.29
N LEU A 94 -3.34 10.71 -17.28
CA LEU A 94 -4.79 10.56 -17.42
C LEU A 94 -5.52 11.91 -17.55
N ASP A 95 -4.90 12.85 -18.28
CA ASP A 95 -5.41 14.20 -18.59
C ASP A 95 -5.84 15.01 -17.37
N SER A 96 -5.16 14.82 -16.24
CA SER A 96 -5.39 15.58 -15.02
C SER A 96 -4.05 16.08 -14.52
N PRO A 97 -3.49 17.17 -15.08
CA PRO A 97 -2.19 17.66 -14.65
C PRO A 97 -2.27 18.19 -13.21
N VAL A 98 -1.37 17.72 -12.35
CA VAL A 98 -1.33 18.09 -10.92
C VAL A 98 0.08 18.57 -10.56
N THR A 99 0.17 19.62 -9.74
CA THR A 99 1.44 20.07 -9.16
C THR A 99 1.98 19.02 -8.18
N ILE A 100 3.28 19.04 -7.91
CA ILE A 100 3.88 18.10 -6.95
C ILE A 100 3.27 18.30 -5.55
N THR A 101 3.09 19.56 -5.13
CA THR A 101 2.50 19.91 -3.83
C THR A 101 1.09 19.37 -3.67
N THR A 102 0.24 19.50 -4.69
CA THR A 102 -1.13 18.98 -4.63
C THR A 102 -1.16 17.46 -4.61
N ALA A 103 -0.31 16.79 -5.40
CA ALA A 103 -0.18 15.34 -5.33
C ALA A 103 0.30 14.87 -3.94
N ALA A 104 1.31 15.54 -3.37
CA ALA A 104 1.80 15.26 -2.03
C ALA A 104 0.69 15.39 -0.98
N ARG A 105 -0.11 16.46 -1.02
CA ARG A 105 -1.25 16.64 -0.10
C ARG A 105 -2.29 15.53 -0.23
N ILE A 106 -2.66 15.17 -1.45
CA ILE A 106 -3.66 14.11 -1.70
C ILE A 106 -3.15 12.77 -1.18
N THR A 107 -1.93 12.38 -1.55
CA THR A 107 -1.37 11.08 -1.19
C THR A 107 -1.02 10.99 0.30
N LEU A 108 -0.39 12.00 0.89
CA LEU A 108 0.04 11.97 2.29
C LEU A 108 -1.15 12.05 3.26
N LEU A 109 -2.11 12.97 3.03
CA LEU A 109 -3.32 13.04 3.86
C LEU A 109 -4.23 11.84 3.61
N GLY A 110 -4.30 11.35 2.37
CA GLY A 110 -5.03 10.13 2.03
C GLY A 110 -4.43 8.88 2.68
N ASN A 111 -3.11 8.81 2.83
CA ASN A 111 -2.43 7.73 3.51
C ASN A 111 -2.77 7.65 5.01
N LEU A 112 -3.18 8.74 5.66
CA LEU A 112 -3.65 8.65 7.05
C LEU A 112 -4.91 7.80 7.19
N ALA A 113 -5.74 7.72 6.14
CA ALA A 113 -6.92 6.87 6.15
C ALA A 113 -6.58 5.37 6.04
N LYS A 114 -5.30 4.99 5.83
CA LYS A 114 -4.86 3.58 5.86
C LYS A 114 -4.88 2.96 7.26
N TYR A 115 -4.91 3.81 8.28
CA TYR A 115 -5.03 3.40 9.69
C TYR A 115 -6.49 3.17 10.08
N LEU A 116 -7.45 3.65 9.28
CA LEU A 116 -8.85 3.24 9.45
C LEU A 116 -9.00 1.79 9.01
N PRO A 117 -9.82 0.99 9.68
CA PRO A 117 -9.79 -0.42 9.37
C PRO A 117 -10.55 -0.70 8.05
N GLY A 118 -9.93 -1.49 7.17
CA GLY A 118 -10.33 -1.61 5.76
C GLY A 118 -9.48 -0.70 4.85
N SER A 119 -8.65 -1.31 3.99
CA SER A 119 -7.71 -0.60 3.12
C SER A 119 -8.36 0.34 2.09
N VAL A 120 -9.68 0.26 1.92
CA VAL A 120 -10.46 1.06 0.98
C VAL A 120 -10.49 2.55 1.36
N TRP A 121 -10.40 2.89 2.64
CA TRP A 121 -10.53 4.27 3.13
C TRP A 121 -9.44 5.20 2.61
N SER A 122 -8.21 4.72 2.44
CA SER A 122 -7.11 5.48 1.83
C SER A 122 -7.46 5.95 0.42
N TYR A 123 -8.07 5.08 -0.37
CA TYR A 123 -8.45 5.40 -1.73
C TYR A 123 -9.64 6.35 -1.76
N VAL A 124 -10.61 6.17 -0.87
CA VAL A 124 -11.76 7.10 -0.75
C VAL A 124 -11.28 8.50 -0.34
N ALA A 125 -10.36 8.60 0.63
CA ALA A 125 -9.77 9.87 1.04
C ALA A 125 -9.00 10.52 -0.12
N GLN A 126 -8.16 9.77 -0.83
CA GLN A 126 -7.46 10.26 -2.02
C GLN A 126 -8.42 10.72 -3.12
N MET A 127 -9.53 10.00 -3.34
CA MET A 127 -10.55 10.40 -4.32
C MET A 127 -11.22 11.72 -3.95
N GLU A 128 -11.57 11.91 -2.68
CA GLU A 128 -12.28 13.12 -2.24
C GLU A 128 -11.35 14.34 -2.20
N LEU A 129 -10.12 14.17 -1.72
CA LEU A 129 -9.09 15.20 -1.79
C LEU A 129 -8.72 15.52 -3.25
N GLY A 130 -8.64 14.52 -4.12
CA GLY A 130 -8.43 14.70 -5.55
C GLY A 130 -9.56 15.48 -6.22
N LYS A 131 -10.81 15.23 -5.85
CA LYS A 131 -11.96 16.01 -6.33
C LYS A 131 -11.84 17.49 -5.95
N ARG A 132 -11.43 17.80 -4.72
CA ARG A 132 -11.21 19.19 -4.28
C ARG A 132 -10.10 19.88 -5.07
N ALA A 133 -9.15 19.12 -5.58
CA ALA A 133 -8.08 19.58 -6.47
C ALA A 133 -8.47 19.59 -7.97
N GLY A 134 -9.74 19.38 -8.32
CA GLY A 134 -10.22 19.40 -9.70
C GLY A 134 -10.08 18.09 -10.47
N ILE A 135 -9.63 17.00 -9.82
CA ILE A 135 -9.48 15.68 -10.45
C ILE A 135 -10.81 14.91 -10.37
N PRO A 136 -11.36 14.40 -11.49
CA PRO A 136 -12.56 13.57 -11.43
C PRO A 136 -12.38 12.35 -10.51
N ARG A 137 -13.34 12.09 -9.60
CA ARG A 137 -13.28 10.99 -8.62
C ARG A 137 -12.91 9.64 -9.25
N ALA A 138 -13.52 9.32 -10.39
CA ALA A 138 -13.25 8.08 -11.12
C ALA A 138 -11.78 8.00 -11.57
N ARG A 139 -11.21 9.08 -12.10
CA ARG A 139 -9.81 9.13 -12.55
C ARG A 139 -8.84 8.99 -11.37
N ALA A 140 -9.09 9.68 -10.26
CA ALA A 140 -8.28 9.56 -9.04
C ALA A 140 -8.27 8.11 -8.51
N PHE A 141 -9.42 7.44 -8.54
CA PHE A 141 -9.52 6.04 -8.13
C PHE A 141 -8.76 5.09 -9.07
N ILE A 142 -8.99 5.20 -10.38
CA ILE A 142 -8.30 4.40 -11.40
C ILE A 142 -6.80 4.59 -11.31
N ALA A 143 -6.33 5.84 -11.20
CA ALA A 143 -4.91 6.15 -11.05
C ALA A 143 -4.30 5.47 -9.82
N SER A 144 -5.05 5.45 -8.71
CA SER A 144 -4.60 4.77 -7.49
C SER A 144 -4.56 3.25 -7.66
N LEU A 145 -5.53 2.66 -8.36
CA LEU A 145 -5.53 1.22 -8.67
C LEU A 145 -4.36 0.83 -9.58
N ILE A 146 -4.09 1.63 -10.61
CA ILE A 146 -2.92 1.46 -11.48
C ILE A 146 -1.63 1.60 -10.67
N ALA A 147 -1.53 2.62 -9.81
CA ALA A 147 -0.36 2.84 -8.97
C ALA A 147 -0.08 1.64 -8.07
N VAL A 148 -1.11 1.08 -7.43
CA VAL A 148 -1.00 -0.12 -6.59
C VAL A 148 -0.55 -1.33 -7.40
N GLY A 149 -1.14 -1.55 -8.58
CA GLY A 149 -0.76 -2.65 -9.47
C GLY A 149 0.71 -2.56 -9.90
N LEU A 150 1.14 -1.40 -10.39
CA LEU A 150 2.52 -1.20 -10.84
C LEU A 150 3.53 -1.18 -9.68
N SER A 151 3.12 -0.67 -8.51
CA SER A 151 3.91 -0.75 -7.27
C SER A 151 4.08 -2.20 -6.82
N THR A 152 3.04 -3.04 -6.97
CA THR A 152 3.10 -4.47 -6.68
C THR A 152 4.04 -5.19 -7.67
N THR A 153 4.00 -4.83 -8.96
CA THR A 153 4.96 -5.34 -9.95
C THR A 153 6.39 -4.95 -9.58
N ALA A 154 6.64 -3.68 -9.25
CA ALA A 154 7.98 -3.22 -8.87
C ALA A 154 8.51 -3.92 -7.61
N SER A 155 7.66 -4.10 -6.59
CA SER A 155 8.04 -4.80 -5.35
C SER A 155 8.24 -6.30 -5.55
N LEU A 156 7.48 -6.98 -6.42
CA LEU A 156 7.77 -8.38 -6.75
C LEU A 156 9.10 -8.54 -7.47
N LEU A 157 9.43 -7.63 -8.41
CA LEU A 157 10.72 -7.65 -9.11
C LEU A 157 11.89 -7.42 -8.15
N LEU A 158 11.78 -6.43 -7.26
CA LEU A 158 12.81 -6.18 -6.23
C LEU A 158 12.83 -7.27 -5.16
N GLY A 159 11.67 -7.87 -4.87
CA GLY A 159 11.53 -9.00 -3.96
C GLY A 159 12.29 -10.24 -4.41
N ALA A 160 12.56 -10.38 -5.72
CA ALA A 160 13.42 -11.43 -6.24
C ALA A 160 14.84 -11.40 -5.64
N LEU A 161 15.31 -10.24 -5.18
CA LEU A 161 16.60 -10.09 -4.48
C LEU A 161 16.65 -10.85 -3.14
N ALA A 162 15.50 -11.16 -2.54
CA ALA A 162 15.43 -11.97 -1.33
C ALA A 162 15.37 -13.49 -1.59
N ILE A 163 15.28 -13.93 -2.85
CA ILE A 163 15.20 -15.37 -3.20
C ILE A 163 16.37 -16.17 -2.61
N PRO A 164 17.65 -15.73 -2.72
CA PRO A 164 18.76 -16.49 -2.14
C PRO A 164 18.63 -16.69 -0.62
N ALA A 165 18.19 -15.64 0.09
CA ALA A 165 17.99 -15.69 1.54
C ALA A 165 16.82 -16.62 1.92
N LEU A 166 15.70 -16.53 1.19
CA LEU A 166 14.54 -17.39 1.43
C LEU A 166 14.83 -18.85 1.10
N ALA A 167 15.56 -19.12 0.02
CA ALA A 167 15.97 -20.47 -0.37
C ALA A 167 16.94 -21.11 0.63
N ALA A 168 17.68 -20.33 1.41
CA ALA A 168 18.56 -20.84 2.46
C ALA A 168 17.79 -21.25 3.73
N SER A 169 16.64 -20.64 4.00
CA SER A 169 15.82 -20.90 5.20
C SER A 169 14.75 -21.99 4.97
N ASP A 170 14.56 -22.92 5.91
CA ASP A 170 13.54 -23.97 5.78
C ASP A 170 12.10 -23.41 5.75
N GLU A 171 11.85 -22.33 6.48
CA GLU A 171 10.55 -21.63 6.49
C GLU A 171 10.31 -20.84 5.20
N GLY A 172 11.36 -20.30 4.57
CA GLY A 172 11.25 -19.45 3.37
C GLY A 172 11.21 -20.23 2.05
N LYS A 173 11.85 -21.41 1.99
CA LYS A 173 11.94 -22.27 0.78
C LYS A 173 10.58 -22.50 0.09
N PRO A 174 9.47 -22.78 0.80
CA PRO A 174 8.17 -23.03 0.15
C PRO A 174 7.62 -21.82 -0.63
N PHE A 175 8.02 -20.59 -0.29
CA PHE A 175 7.50 -19.38 -0.92
C PHE A 175 8.26 -18.97 -2.18
N VAL A 176 9.50 -19.45 -2.35
CA VAL A 176 10.34 -19.16 -3.54
C VAL A 176 9.63 -19.48 -4.87
N PRO A 177 9.05 -20.67 -5.10
CA PRO A 177 8.38 -20.97 -6.36
C PRO A 177 7.15 -20.06 -6.59
N ILE A 178 6.45 -19.66 -5.54
CA ILE A 178 5.30 -18.75 -5.63
C ILE A 178 5.76 -17.37 -6.10
N ILE A 179 6.83 -16.83 -5.52
CA ILE A 179 7.39 -15.53 -5.92
C ILE A 179 7.83 -15.58 -7.39
N ILE A 180 8.55 -16.64 -7.79
CA ILE A 180 9.01 -16.82 -9.18
C ILE A 180 7.83 -16.90 -10.15
N ALA A 181 6.75 -17.59 -9.79
CA ALA A 181 5.55 -17.70 -10.62
C ALA A 181 4.74 -16.38 -10.70
N LEU A 182 4.75 -15.56 -9.65
CA LEU A 182 4.03 -14.27 -9.63
C LEU A 182 4.72 -13.20 -10.47
N ILE A 183 6.04 -13.24 -10.65
CA ILE A 183 6.80 -12.27 -11.46
C ILE A 183 6.28 -12.17 -12.91
N PRO A 184 6.19 -13.26 -13.71
CA PRO A 184 5.71 -13.18 -15.08
C PRO A 184 4.24 -12.74 -15.16
N ILE A 185 3.41 -13.10 -14.17
CA ILE A 185 2.02 -12.65 -14.08
C ILE A 185 1.98 -11.12 -13.86
N ALA A 186 2.77 -10.61 -12.92
CA ALA A 186 2.84 -9.19 -12.61
C ALA A 186 3.38 -8.36 -13.79
N LEU A 187 4.37 -8.88 -14.53
CA LEU A 187 4.89 -8.26 -15.75
C LEU A 187 3.84 -8.26 -16.88
N THR A 188 3.10 -9.35 -17.03
CA THR A 188 2.01 -9.47 -18.01
C THR A 188 0.89 -8.48 -17.69
N CYS A 189 0.47 -8.38 -16.43
CA CYS A 189 -0.51 -7.39 -15.98
C CYS A 189 -0.03 -5.93 -16.14
N ALA A 190 1.27 -5.68 -16.02
CA ALA A 190 1.87 -4.36 -16.23
C ALA A 190 1.97 -3.97 -17.71
N HIS A 191 1.84 -4.92 -18.66
CA HIS A 191 1.91 -4.60 -20.08
C HIS A 191 0.79 -3.63 -20.48
N PRO A 192 1.07 -2.48 -21.16
CA PRO A 192 0.10 -1.40 -21.30
C PRO A 192 -1.23 -1.81 -21.97
N LYS A 193 -1.18 -2.73 -22.94
CA LYS A 193 -2.40 -3.27 -23.58
C LYS A 193 -3.26 -4.08 -22.62
N ILE A 194 -2.63 -4.87 -21.75
CA ILE A 194 -3.33 -5.71 -20.77
C ILE A 194 -3.84 -4.83 -19.63
N LEU A 195 -3.02 -3.92 -19.13
CA LEU A 195 -3.41 -2.96 -18.11
C LEU A 195 -4.60 -2.10 -18.56
N THR A 196 -4.59 -1.61 -19.81
CA THR A 196 -5.72 -0.87 -20.39
C THR A 196 -6.99 -1.73 -20.40
N ARG A 197 -6.92 -2.97 -20.87
CA ARG A 197 -8.07 -3.91 -20.86
C ARG A 197 -8.60 -4.19 -19.46
N LEU A 198 -7.71 -4.37 -18.47
CA LEU A 198 -8.10 -4.59 -17.07
C LEU A 198 -8.84 -3.38 -16.50
N VAL A 199 -8.34 -2.18 -16.79
CA VAL A 199 -8.99 -0.92 -16.36
C VAL A 199 -10.33 -0.72 -17.06
N GLU A 200 -10.41 -0.92 -18.37
CA GLU A 200 -11.66 -0.82 -19.13
C GLU A 200 -12.71 -1.85 -18.67
N LEU A 201 -12.28 -3.08 -18.38
CA LEU A 201 -13.15 -4.11 -17.81
C LEU A 201 -13.70 -3.66 -16.45
N PHE A 202 -12.83 -3.14 -15.58
CA PHE A 202 -13.24 -2.59 -14.30
C PHE A 202 -14.25 -1.43 -14.49
N LEU A 203 -14.01 -0.52 -15.42
CA LEU A 203 -14.93 0.59 -15.71
C LEU A 203 -16.27 0.10 -16.25
N LYS A 204 -16.27 -0.93 -17.08
CA LYS A 204 -17.49 -1.57 -17.57
C LYS A 204 -18.31 -2.18 -16.43
N ILE A 205 -17.65 -2.87 -15.49
CA ILE A 205 -18.29 -3.44 -14.30
C ILE A 205 -18.93 -2.34 -13.43
N VAL A 206 -18.23 -1.22 -13.24
CA VAL A 206 -18.71 -0.08 -12.42
C VAL A 206 -19.59 0.90 -13.22
N ARG A 207 -19.92 0.57 -14.49
CA ARG A 207 -20.76 1.38 -15.40
C ARG A 207 -20.27 2.82 -15.56
N LYS A 208 -18.96 2.98 -15.75
CA LYS A 208 -18.30 4.27 -16.02
C LYS A 208 -17.82 4.33 -17.48
N PRO A 209 -17.71 5.53 -18.07
CA PRO A 209 -17.18 5.68 -19.42
C PRO A 209 -15.74 5.12 -19.51
N PRO A 210 -15.36 4.55 -20.66
CA PRO A 210 -14.02 4.03 -20.88
C PRO A 210 -12.97 5.15 -20.81
N LEU A 211 -11.70 4.76 -20.79
CA LEU A 211 -10.60 5.71 -20.87
C LEU A 211 -10.66 6.48 -22.20
N GLY A 212 -10.31 7.77 -22.17
CA GLY A 212 -10.25 8.59 -23.39
C GLY A 212 -9.10 8.18 -24.32
N HIS A 213 -8.06 7.57 -23.77
CA HIS A 213 -6.93 7.00 -24.50
C HIS A 213 -6.38 5.77 -23.76
N ALA A 214 -5.65 4.94 -24.50
CA ALA A 214 -5.02 3.75 -23.94
C ALA A 214 -3.81 4.13 -23.06
N ILE A 215 -3.56 3.33 -22.02
CA ILE A 215 -2.39 3.50 -21.17
C ILE A 215 -1.14 3.26 -22.00
N THR A 216 -0.19 4.18 -21.93
CA THR A 216 1.03 4.14 -22.73
C THR A 216 2.18 3.45 -22.00
N TRP A 217 3.19 2.99 -22.76
CA TRP A 217 4.46 2.52 -22.18
C TRP A 217 5.14 3.55 -21.31
N ARG A 218 5.01 4.84 -21.66
CA ARG A 218 5.54 5.93 -20.84
C ARG A 218 4.92 5.92 -19.46
N THR A 219 3.61 5.72 -19.34
CA THR A 219 2.89 5.67 -18.06
C THR A 219 3.36 4.50 -17.21
N VAL A 220 3.40 3.32 -17.81
CA VAL A 220 3.85 2.09 -17.13
C VAL A 220 5.29 2.23 -16.66
N ASN A 221 6.22 2.60 -17.55
CA ASN A 221 7.65 2.65 -17.22
C ASN A 221 7.95 3.75 -16.19
N THR A 222 7.35 4.94 -16.33
CA THR A 222 7.58 6.03 -15.36
C THR A 222 7.04 5.71 -13.98
N ALA A 223 5.80 5.19 -13.88
CA ALA A 223 5.21 4.83 -12.60
C ALA A 223 5.93 3.63 -11.95
N THR A 224 6.32 2.63 -12.74
CA THR A 224 7.07 1.46 -12.25
C THR A 224 8.46 1.87 -11.80
N ALA A 225 9.16 2.75 -12.53
CA ALA A 225 10.48 3.26 -12.13
C ALA A 225 10.42 4.04 -10.82
N TRP A 226 9.44 4.96 -10.67
CA TRP A 226 9.23 5.68 -9.41
C TRP A 226 8.87 4.74 -8.25
N SER A 227 8.06 3.71 -8.53
CA SER A 227 7.74 2.69 -7.52
C SER A 227 8.98 1.89 -7.11
N ALA A 228 9.82 1.49 -8.08
CA ALA A 228 11.07 0.78 -7.81
C ALA A 228 12.03 1.65 -6.97
N ILE A 229 12.18 2.94 -7.31
CA ILE A 229 12.95 3.90 -6.50
C ILE A 229 12.38 3.96 -5.08
N ALA A 230 11.06 4.01 -4.91
CA ALA A 230 10.44 4.04 -3.59
C ALA A 230 10.81 2.80 -2.75
N TYR A 231 10.69 1.59 -3.32
CA TYR A 231 11.06 0.35 -2.62
C TYR A 231 12.55 0.22 -2.36
N VAL A 232 13.41 0.70 -3.25
CA VAL A 232 14.86 0.76 -3.01
C VAL A 232 15.14 1.68 -1.82
N CYS A 233 14.55 2.88 -1.77
CA CYS A 233 14.70 3.79 -0.64
C CYS A 233 14.19 3.17 0.68
N PHE A 234 13.05 2.47 0.63
CA PHE A 234 12.52 1.78 1.81
C PHE A 234 13.40 0.59 2.26
N GLY A 235 14.00 -0.12 1.30
CA GLY A 235 15.00 -1.15 1.55
C GLY A 235 16.30 -0.61 2.14
N VAL A 236 16.78 0.55 1.66
CA VAL A 236 17.93 1.28 2.24
C VAL A 236 17.63 1.69 3.67
N HIS A 237 16.41 2.18 3.96
CA HIS A 237 15.96 2.43 5.33
C HIS A 237 16.11 1.17 6.20
N LEU A 238 15.68 0.00 5.70
CA LEU A 238 15.72 -1.23 6.48
C LEU A 238 17.17 -1.69 6.68
N TRP A 239 17.98 -1.55 5.64
CA TRP A 239 19.41 -1.83 5.69
C TRP A 239 20.11 -0.96 6.73
N LEU A 240 19.89 0.37 6.75
CA LEU A 240 20.48 1.26 7.74
C LEU A 240 20.10 0.88 9.17
N LEU A 241 18.87 0.42 9.38
CA LEU A 241 18.40 -0.06 10.68
C LEU A 241 18.89 -1.46 11.03
N ALA A 242 19.28 -2.28 10.05
CA ALA A 242 19.77 -3.65 10.26
C ALA A 242 21.30 -3.74 10.26
N ASN A 243 22.01 -2.79 9.65
CA ASN A 243 23.45 -2.83 9.39
C ASN A 243 24.29 -2.83 10.68
N ALA A 244 23.72 -2.40 11.81
CA ALA A 244 24.38 -2.49 13.12
C ALA A 244 24.38 -3.93 13.68
N ALA A 245 23.39 -4.76 13.35
CA ALA A 245 23.25 -6.14 13.83
C ALA A 245 23.56 -7.21 12.78
N ALA A 246 23.38 -6.90 11.49
CA ALA A 246 23.54 -7.83 10.38
C ALA A 246 24.90 -7.67 9.69
N THR A 247 25.27 -8.65 8.85
CA THR A 247 26.48 -8.60 8.02
C THR A 247 26.52 -7.30 7.19
N PRO A 248 27.49 -6.40 7.43
CA PRO A 248 27.58 -5.15 6.71
C PRO A 248 27.92 -5.37 5.23
N GLY A 249 27.42 -4.49 4.36
CA GLY A 249 27.82 -4.44 2.95
C GLY A 249 26.69 -4.56 1.94
N VAL A 250 27.07 -4.69 0.66
CA VAL A 250 26.16 -4.66 -0.50
C VAL A 250 25.17 -5.82 -0.50
N GLU A 251 25.58 -6.99 0.01
CA GLU A 251 24.70 -8.15 0.14
C GLU A 251 23.56 -7.89 1.15
N GLY A 252 23.89 -7.25 2.29
CA GLY A 252 22.90 -6.82 3.28
C GLY A 252 21.91 -5.79 2.72
N LEU A 253 22.36 -4.92 1.81
CA LEU A 253 21.50 -3.96 1.11
C LEU A 253 20.50 -4.67 0.19
N PHE A 254 20.95 -5.55 -0.70
CA PHE A 254 20.05 -6.28 -1.60
C PHE A 254 19.04 -7.14 -0.84
N ARG A 255 19.49 -7.80 0.23
CA ARG A 255 18.62 -8.55 1.14
C ARG A 255 17.56 -7.67 1.76
N SER A 256 17.94 -6.49 2.27
CA SER A 256 17.00 -5.57 2.90
C SER A 256 15.99 -5.00 1.91
N ILE A 257 16.41 -4.68 0.68
CA ILE A 257 15.51 -4.26 -0.40
C ILE A 257 14.52 -5.38 -0.74
N GLY A 258 15.00 -6.61 -0.96
CA GLY A 258 14.14 -7.74 -1.27
C GLY A 258 13.18 -8.08 -0.14
N ALA A 259 13.68 -8.17 1.10
CA ALA A 259 12.89 -8.47 2.29
C ALA A 259 11.79 -7.43 2.51
N PHE A 260 12.14 -6.14 2.42
CA PHE A 260 11.18 -5.07 2.57
C PHE A 260 10.13 -5.08 1.45
N ALA A 261 10.55 -5.28 0.20
CA ALA A 261 9.66 -5.33 -0.95
C ALA A 261 8.65 -6.49 -0.83
N LEU A 262 9.10 -7.69 -0.49
CA LEU A 262 8.22 -8.84 -0.23
C LEU A 262 7.29 -8.60 0.96
N ALA A 263 7.80 -8.06 2.06
CA ALA A 263 7.00 -7.77 3.25
C ALA A 263 5.87 -6.77 2.94
N MET A 264 6.14 -5.77 2.11
CA MET A 264 5.12 -4.84 1.64
C MET A 264 4.11 -5.51 0.70
N THR A 265 4.55 -6.34 -0.24
CA THR A 265 3.66 -7.11 -1.12
C THR A 265 2.71 -7.99 -0.30
N CYS A 266 3.25 -8.79 0.64
CA CYS A 266 2.46 -9.62 1.54
C CYS A 266 1.50 -8.78 2.39
N GLY A 267 1.97 -7.66 2.95
CA GLY A 267 1.14 -6.74 3.72
C GLY A 267 -0.01 -6.14 2.92
N MET A 268 0.17 -5.90 1.61
CA MET A 268 -0.88 -5.39 0.72
C MET A 268 -1.90 -6.46 0.31
N LEU A 269 -1.46 -7.71 0.13
CA LEU A 269 -2.35 -8.83 -0.23
C LEU A 269 -3.29 -9.22 0.92
N VAL A 270 -2.88 -8.98 2.17
CA VAL A 270 -3.73 -9.20 3.35
C VAL A 270 -4.64 -7.98 3.59
N ILE A 271 -5.67 -7.87 2.74
CA ILE A 271 -6.65 -6.75 2.73
C ILE A 271 -7.40 -6.58 4.07
N VAL A 272 -7.52 -7.65 4.84
CA VAL A 272 -8.33 -7.69 6.09
C VAL A 272 -7.64 -6.92 7.22
N VAL A 273 -6.31 -6.78 7.20
CA VAL A 273 -5.55 -6.19 8.29
C VAL A 273 -5.14 -4.75 7.97
N PRO A 274 -5.56 -3.74 8.75
CA PRO A 274 -5.15 -2.34 8.51
C PRO A 274 -3.63 -2.24 8.46
N SER A 275 -3.06 -1.65 7.40
CA SER A 275 -1.61 -1.48 7.21
C SER A 275 -0.75 -2.75 7.27
N GLY A 276 -1.32 -3.96 7.13
CA GLY A 276 -0.56 -5.22 7.19
C GLY A 276 0.14 -5.48 8.53
N ILE A 277 -0.42 -4.97 9.65
CA ILE A 277 0.11 -5.18 11.01
C ILE A 277 0.35 -6.67 11.24
N GLY A 278 1.55 -7.04 11.68
CA GLY A 278 1.92 -8.43 11.94
C GLY A 278 2.43 -9.17 10.71
N VAL A 279 1.82 -9.02 9.53
CA VAL A 279 2.27 -9.72 8.32
C VAL A 279 3.58 -9.14 7.79
N ARG A 280 3.63 -7.80 7.63
CA ARG A 280 4.87 -7.13 7.18
C ARG A 280 5.99 -7.37 8.19
N ASP A 281 5.68 -7.26 9.47
CA ASP A 281 6.65 -7.40 10.56
C ASP A 281 7.17 -8.84 10.62
N ALA A 282 6.30 -9.85 10.48
CA ALA A 282 6.69 -11.24 10.40
C ALA A 282 7.56 -11.54 9.18
N VAL A 283 7.22 -11.04 7.99
CA VAL A 283 8.04 -11.28 6.78
C VAL A 283 9.43 -10.63 6.93
N ILE A 284 9.51 -9.42 7.48
CA ILE A 284 10.81 -8.78 7.77
C ILE A 284 11.59 -9.60 8.81
N ALA A 285 10.93 -10.01 9.90
CA ALA A 285 11.56 -10.78 10.96
C ALA A 285 12.07 -12.14 10.44
N THR A 286 11.26 -12.90 9.72
CA THR A 286 11.65 -14.18 9.10
C THR A 286 12.80 -14.01 8.11
N ALA A 287 12.78 -12.94 7.29
CA ALA A 287 13.86 -12.68 6.33
C ALA A 287 15.19 -12.30 6.99
N LEU A 288 15.16 -11.67 8.17
CA LEU A 288 16.35 -11.25 8.92
C LEU A 288 16.83 -12.28 9.95
N THR A 289 15.94 -13.16 10.44
CA THR A 289 16.22 -14.16 11.48
C THR A 289 17.46 -15.02 11.21
N PRO A 290 17.71 -15.52 9.98
CA PRO A 290 18.91 -16.30 9.67
C PRO A 290 20.24 -15.57 9.89
N TYR A 291 20.19 -14.24 10.03
CA TYR A 291 21.39 -13.39 10.07
C TYR A 291 21.61 -12.72 11.42
N VAL A 292 20.54 -12.38 12.14
CA VAL A 292 20.62 -11.62 13.40
C VAL A 292 19.91 -12.31 14.57
N GLY A 293 19.29 -13.47 14.33
CA GLY A 293 18.41 -14.13 15.29
C GLY A 293 17.03 -13.49 15.39
N PHE A 294 16.04 -14.24 15.88
CA PHE A 294 14.64 -13.82 15.88
C PHE A 294 14.38 -12.56 16.73
N GLY A 295 14.96 -12.48 17.94
CA GLY A 295 14.77 -11.34 18.86
C GLY A 295 15.19 -10.01 18.23
N THR A 296 16.42 -9.95 17.70
CA THR A 296 16.95 -8.78 17.01
C THR A 296 16.17 -8.47 15.73
N ALA A 297 15.79 -9.48 14.95
CA ALA A 297 15.02 -9.32 13.72
C ALA A 297 13.63 -8.71 13.98
N ALA A 298 12.94 -9.17 15.02
CA ALA A 298 11.67 -8.62 15.47
C ALA A 298 11.84 -7.17 15.97
N GLY A 299 12.90 -6.90 16.74
CA GLY A 299 13.25 -5.54 17.17
C GLY A 299 13.45 -4.58 15.99
N ILE A 300 14.25 -4.97 14.99
CA ILE A 300 14.47 -4.19 13.76
C ILE A 300 13.15 -3.94 13.04
N ALA A 301 12.26 -4.94 12.92
CA ALA A 301 10.95 -4.78 12.29
C ALA A 301 10.09 -3.73 13.01
N VAL A 302 10.06 -3.77 14.35
CA VAL A 302 9.34 -2.79 15.19
C VAL A 302 9.91 -1.38 15.03
N VAL A 303 11.24 -1.22 15.07
CA VAL A 303 11.90 0.09 14.89
C VAL A 303 11.63 0.64 13.49
N SER A 304 11.77 -0.18 12.45
CA SER A 304 11.41 0.14 11.06
C SER A 304 9.98 0.68 10.97
N ARG A 305 9.04 0.03 11.66
CA ARG A 305 7.65 0.46 11.70
C ARG A 305 7.47 1.80 12.40
N LEU A 306 8.16 2.01 13.52
CA LEU A 306 8.12 3.26 14.26
C LEU A 306 8.63 4.41 13.38
N VAL A 307 9.77 4.23 12.73
CA VAL A 307 10.34 5.20 11.78
C VAL A 307 9.36 5.51 10.65
N PHE A 308 8.76 4.49 10.03
CA PHE A 308 7.74 4.69 8.98
C PHE A 308 6.52 5.46 9.46
N THR A 309 5.99 5.10 10.64
CA THR A 309 4.79 5.71 11.20
C THR A 309 5.05 7.17 11.56
N LEU A 310 6.21 7.46 12.17
CA LEU A 310 6.62 8.83 12.45
C LEU A 310 6.85 9.63 11.17
N ALA A 311 7.52 9.05 10.17
CA ALA A 311 7.72 9.70 8.87
C ALA A 311 6.37 10.01 8.19
N ASP A 312 5.40 9.09 8.22
CA ASP A 312 4.06 9.30 7.68
C ASP A 312 3.34 10.44 8.40
N LEU A 313 3.39 10.47 9.75
CA LEU A 313 2.78 11.52 10.57
C LEU A 313 3.40 12.88 10.30
N ILE A 314 4.74 12.96 10.25
CA ILE A 314 5.48 14.20 9.96
C ILE A 314 5.14 14.69 8.55
N ALA A 315 5.18 13.80 7.55
CA ALA A 315 4.88 14.15 6.16
C ALA A 315 3.43 14.62 6.00
N ALA A 316 2.47 13.91 6.59
CA ALA A 316 1.06 14.29 6.54
C ALA A 316 0.77 15.58 7.32
N GLY A 317 1.43 15.78 8.47
CA GLY A 317 1.36 17.01 9.25
C GLY A 317 1.89 18.22 8.47
N ALA A 318 3.06 18.08 7.83
CA ALA A 318 3.63 19.12 6.97
C ALA A 318 2.74 19.42 5.76
N ALA A 319 2.17 18.39 5.12
CA ALA A 319 1.22 18.54 4.02
C ALA A 319 -0.06 19.28 4.47
N GLY A 320 -0.60 18.93 5.64
CA GLY A 320 -1.74 19.61 6.24
C GLY A 320 -1.46 21.08 6.54
N ALA A 321 -0.34 21.38 7.22
CA ALA A 321 0.08 22.74 7.54
C ALA A 321 0.24 23.61 6.28
N SER A 322 0.82 23.05 5.21
CA SER A 322 0.95 23.75 3.93
C SER A 322 -0.41 24.10 3.32
N ALA A 323 -1.40 23.21 3.45
CA ALA A 323 -2.76 23.43 2.95
C ALA A 323 -3.49 24.52 3.75
N PHE A 324 -3.36 24.50 5.08
CA PHE A 324 -3.92 25.54 5.95
C PHE A 324 -3.34 26.93 5.67
N THR A 325 -2.03 27.00 5.38
CA THR A 325 -1.35 28.26 5.09
C THR A 325 -1.84 28.88 3.78
N GLU A 326 -2.03 28.06 2.74
CA GLU A 326 -2.56 28.52 1.45
C GLU A 326 -4.01 29.02 1.54
N MET A 327 -4.85 28.35 2.34
CA MET A 327 -6.23 28.81 2.59
C MET A 327 -6.27 30.14 3.35
N ARG A 328 -5.29 30.44 4.21
CA ARG A 328 -5.18 31.73 4.91
C ARG A 328 -4.79 32.87 3.98
N HIS A 329 -3.91 32.62 3.00
CA HIS A 329 -3.47 33.64 2.05
C HIS A 329 -4.49 33.96 0.95
N HIS A 330 -5.39 33.03 0.61
CA HIS A 330 -6.45 33.23 -0.38
C HIS A 330 -7.79 33.71 0.19
N ARG A 331 -7.83 34.14 1.46
CA ARG A 331 -9.02 34.78 2.01
C ARG A 331 -9.11 36.18 1.37
N PRO A 332 -10.13 36.47 0.51
CA PRO A 332 -10.26 37.80 -0.06
C PRO A 332 -10.41 38.78 1.10
N ALA A 333 -9.65 39.89 1.05
CA ALA A 333 -9.88 41.02 1.92
C ALA A 333 -11.38 41.32 1.86
N THR A 334 -12.05 41.20 3.01
CA THR A 334 -13.42 41.69 3.16
C THR A 334 -13.39 43.13 2.68
N LYS A 335 -14.09 43.40 1.58
CA LYS A 335 -14.47 44.76 1.22
C LYS A 335 -15.42 45.20 2.32
N ASP A 336 -14.84 45.80 3.37
CA ASP A 336 -15.61 46.58 4.31
C ASP A 336 -16.08 47.83 3.55
N ALA A 337 -17.40 47.91 3.43
CA ALA A 337 -18.15 49.06 2.97
C ALA A 337 -18.44 49.99 4.16
#